data_AF-A0AAD1L387-F1
#
_entry.id   AF-A0AAD1L387-F1
#
_cell.length_a   1.000
_cell.length_b   1.000
_cell.length_c   1.000
_cell.angle_alpha   90.00
_cell.angle_beta   90.00
_cell.angle_gamma   90.00
#
_symmetry.space_group_name_H-M   'P 1'
#
loop_
_entity.id
_entity.type
_entity.pdbx_description
1 polymer ?
#
loop_
_entity_poly.entity_id
_entity_poly.type
_entity_poly.pdbx_seq_one_letter_code
_entity_poly.pdbx_strand_id
1 'polypeptide(L)' 'MHQVADTLMLSRHLKGKPVAIIAHTTKGSGVSYMENNGDWHSKTPTTEQYQQAMEELQ' A
#
# COMPACT_ATOMS: atom_id res chain seq x y z
N MET A 1 -5.67 -6.47 7.61
CA MET A 1 -5.91 -5.00 7.60
C MET A 1 -6.18 -4.39 9.00
N HIS A 2 -6.15 -5.15 10.09
CA HIS A 2 -6.48 -4.64 11.44
C HIS A 2 -5.37 -3.81 12.09
N GLN A 3 -4.10 -4.20 11.92
CA GLN A 3 -2.96 -3.60 12.66
C GLN A 3 -2.85 -2.08 12.53
N VAL A 4 -3.05 -1.51 11.33
CA VAL A 4 -2.97 -0.05 11.13
C VAL A 4 -4.13 0.66 11.82
N ALA A 5 -5.36 0.13 11.71
CA ALA A 5 -6.54 0.71 12.34
C ALA A 5 -6.44 0.65 13.87
N ASP A 6 -6.00 -0.49 14.42
CA ASP A 6 -5.83 -0.68 15.86
C ASP A 6 -4.73 0.24 16.41
N THR A 7 -3.60 0.35 15.70
CA THR A 7 -2.50 1.25 16.08
C THR A 7 -2.92 2.72 16.02
N LEU A 8 -3.73 3.08 15.02
CA LEU A 8 -4.30 4.42 14.93
C LEU A 8 -5.23 4.71 16.11
N MET A 9 -6.07 3.75 16.51
CA MET A 9 -6.94 3.90 17.69
C MET A 9 -6.11 4.06 18.97
N LEU A 10 -5.08 3.25 19.17
CA LEU A 10 -4.15 3.36 20.30
C LEU A 10 -3.47 4.74 20.33
N SER A 11 -3.04 5.26 19.18
CA SER A 11 -2.33 6.54 19.10
C SER A 11 -3.12 7.73 19.65
N ARG A 12 -4.45 7.68 19.63
CA ARG A 12 -5.34 8.75 20.16
C ARG A 12 -5.16 8.98 21.66
N HIS A 13 -4.71 7.95 22.37
CA HIS A 13 -4.46 7.99 23.81
C HIS A 13 -3.04 8.47 24.17
N LEU A 14 -2.11 8.53 23.20
CA LEU A 14 -0.76 9.05 23.42
C LEU A 14 -0.80 10.59 23.43
N LYS A 15 -0.26 11.20 24.49
CA LYS A 15 -0.22 12.66 24.69
C LYS A 15 1.21 13.14 24.89
N GLY A 16 1.44 14.44 24.67
CA GLY A 16 2.73 15.10 24.96
C GLY A 16 3.81 14.96 23.88
N LYS A 17 3.53 14.29 22.76
CA LYS A 17 4.44 14.19 21.60
C LYS A 17 3.71 13.81 20.31
N PRO A 18 4.26 14.14 19.13
CA PRO A 18 3.78 13.60 17.86
C PRO A 18 3.88 12.07 17.80
N VAL A 19 3.00 11.46 17.01
CA VAL A 19 3.00 10.01 16.76
C VAL A 19 3.20 9.76 15.26
N ALA A 20 4.07 8.82 14.92
CA ALA A 20 4.25 8.29 13.56
C ALA A 20 4.03 6.78 13.57
N ILE A 21 3.30 6.27 12.58
CA ILE A 21 3.08 4.83 12.37
C ILE A 21 3.91 4.41 11.17
N ILE A 22 4.89 3.53 11.39
CA ILE A 22 5.71 2.97 10.32
C ILE A 22 5.01 1.72 9.79
N ALA A 23 4.29 1.87 8.68
CA ALA A 23 3.62 0.76 8.02
C ALA A 23 4.58 0.07 7.04
N HIS A 24 4.86 -1.21 7.27
CA HIS A 24 5.59 -2.03 6.32
C HIS A 24 4.65 -2.44 5.17
N THR A 25 4.96 -2.01 3.95
CA THR A 25 4.12 -2.19 2.76
C THR A 25 4.90 -2.73 1.58
N THR A 26 4.22 -3.45 0.69
CA THR A 26 4.76 -3.84 -0.62
C THR A 26 4.39 -2.76 -1.66
N LYS A 27 5.39 -2.20 -2.36
CA LYS A 27 5.12 -1.27 -3.47
C LYS A 27 4.44 -2.05 -4.60
N GLY A 28 3.35 -1.51 -5.15
CA GLY A 28 2.60 -2.19 -6.22
C GLY A 28 1.79 -3.40 -5.74
N SER A 29 1.52 -3.52 -4.44
CA SER A 29 0.85 -4.69 -3.85
C SER A 29 -0.47 -5.03 -4.56
N GLY A 30 -0.69 -6.32 -4.82
CA GLY A 30 -1.89 -6.83 -5.47
C GLY A 30 -1.82 -6.85 -7.01
N VAL A 31 -0.73 -6.36 -7.61
CA VAL A 31 -0.46 -6.51 -9.04
C VAL A 31 0.93 -7.11 -9.24
N SER A 32 0.98 -8.35 -9.71
CA SER A 32 2.16 -9.22 -9.75
C SER A 32 3.37 -8.57 -10.42
N TYR A 33 3.17 -7.89 -11.55
CA TYR A 33 4.25 -7.25 -12.30
C TYR A 33 4.70 -5.90 -11.71
N MET A 34 3.91 -5.33 -10.78
CA MET A 34 4.23 -4.09 -10.07
C MET A 34 4.89 -4.32 -8.71
N GLU A 35 4.69 -5.49 -8.11
CA GLU A 35 5.18 -5.77 -6.76
C GLU A 35 6.71 -5.64 -6.65
N ASN A 36 7.16 -4.84 -5.67
CA ASN A 36 8.57 -4.58 -5.38
C ASN A 36 9.38 -4.07 -6.59
N ASN A 37 8.71 -3.49 -7.59
CA ASN A 37 9.36 -3.04 -8.81
C ASN A 37 9.49 -1.49 -8.85
N GLY A 38 10.73 -1.03 -9.02
CA GLY A 38 11.10 0.39 -9.09
C GLY A 38 10.44 1.13 -10.26
N ASP A 39 10.37 0.49 -11.42
CA ASP A 39 9.92 1.08 -12.68
C ASP A 39 8.47 1.58 -12.61
N TRP A 40 7.66 0.94 -11.77
CA TRP A 40 6.26 1.29 -11.54
C TRP A 40 6.06 2.44 -10.56
N HIS A 41 7.09 3.25 -10.29
CA HIS A 41 6.90 4.51 -9.54
C HIS A 41 6.10 5.55 -10.33
N SER A 42 6.37 5.66 -11.63
CA SER A 42 5.80 6.72 -12.48
C SER A 42 5.37 6.21 -13.86
N LYS A 43 5.41 4.89 -14.06
CA LYS A 43 5.02 4.26 -15.32
C LYS A 43 3.51 4.07 -15.39
N THR A 44 2.92 4.49 -16.50
CA THR A 44 1.51 4.25 -16.81
C THR A 44 1.33 2.86 -17.43
N PRO A 45 0.37 2.03 -16.94
CA PRO A 45 0.04 0.75 -17.58
C PRO A 45 -0.47 0.93 -19.01
N THR A 46 -0.20 -0.04 -19.89
CA THR A 46 -0.94 -0.17 -21.16
C THR A 46 -2.35 -0.71 -20.90
N THR A 47 -3.20 -0.74 -21.93
CA THR A 47 -4.55 -1.32 -21.85
C THR A 47 -4.53 -2.79 -21.41
N GLU A 48 -3.60 -3.58 -21.93
CA GLU A 48 -3.47 -5.01 -21.62
C GLU A 48 -2.99 -5.21 -20.17
N GLN A 49 -2.01 -4.40 -19.74
CA GLN A 49 -1.50 -4.42 -18.38
C GLN A 49 -2.58 -3.98 -17.38
N TYR A 50 -3.38 -2.98 -17.73
CA TYR A 50 -4.53 -2.57 -16.94
C TYR A 50 -5.54 -3.71 -16.78
N GLN A 51 -5.90 -4.40 -17.86
CA GLN A 51 -6.82 -5.54 -17.81
C GLN A 51 -6.29 -6.64 -16.90
N GLN A 52 -5.00 -7.01 -17.04
CA GLN A 52 -4.34 -7.97 -16.16
C GLN A 52 -4.40 -7.54 -14.69
N ALA A 53 -4.05 -6.28 -14.40
CA ALA A 53 -4.08 -5.76 -13.03
C ALA A 53 -5.50 -5.81 -12.43
N MET A 54 -6.53 -5.53 -13.23
CA MET A 54 -7.92 -5.61 -12.77
C MET A 54 -8.37 -7.04 -12.52
N GLU A 55 -7.88 -8.02 -13.27
CA GLU A 55 -8.14 -9.44 -13.00
C GLU A 55 -7.45 -9.90 -11.70
N GLU A 56 -6.22 -9.44 -11.44
CA GLU A 56 -5.47 -9.78 -10.23
C GLU A 56 -6.03 -9.14 -8.95
N LEU A 57 -6.79 -8.04 -9.08
CA LEU A 57 -7.39 -7.32 -7.96
C LEU A 57 -8.80 -7.80 -7.56
N GLN A 58 -9.42 -8.71 -8.33
CA GLN A 58 -10.75 -9.29 -8.04
C GLN A 58 -10.68 -10.32 -6.90
#